data_AF-A0A9E5XQK8-F1
#
_entry.id   AF-A0A9E5XQK8-F1
#
_cell.length_a   1.000
_cell.length_b   1.000
_cell.length_c   1.000
_cell.angle_alpha   90.00
_cell.angle_beta   90.00
_cell.angle_gamma   90.00
#
_symmetry.space_group_name_H-M   'P 1'
#
loop_
_entity.id
_entity.type
_entity.pdbx_description
1 polymer ?
#
loop_
_entity_poly.entity_id
_entity_poly.type
_entity_poly.pdbx_seq_one_letter_code
_entity_poly.pdbx_strand_id
1 'polypeptide(L)'
;MKKTRILNPRDGFLVIYFGLLACLAYVRLHQAYLIHHSWIMGDWLINYAAGFVRRGFVGSALFMLSRALGLPLGVLTYHFIFAVYGLFLFYSARLLRRQPSLLPYAFVLTAPFLFLFPVYDAQGAYRKEIALLALLAWLVDTAQRHPARVAQTTLTAWAVVPLLLLSHEGLLAWTPFLLVPAVRLHKHWTVRQQRALLLLIALSVLVWGATLYYRGDGTQAERIQRALYQAGYAPISNEERESTLVWWWRLPLASILRYQAQRLRNGVQIAQILVFPLLAAPAFIPLAPRMRWLCQTRAVCKLIGLSAFLTLGLMVVAVDWGRMLYTFSMALVLLTLLDVRPIPLRFRSHGWRALYLGTAVLYGLSWKWHHMFGAFSCTPACWQEIIQYYLRACHNLLLKF
;
A
#
# COMPACT_ATOMS: atom_id res chain seq x y z
N MET A 1 -33.74 -19.80 21.34
CA MET A 1 -32.49 -20.42 20.83
C MET A 1 -31.93 -19.61 19.68
N LYS A 2 -30.80 -18.91 19.86
CA LYS A 2 -30.09 -18.25 18.75
C LYS A 2 -29.53 -19.35 17.84
N LYS A 3 -30.05 -19.49 16.61
CA LYS A 3 -29.43 -20.34 15.57
C LYS A 3 -27.99 -19.88 15.40
N THR A 4 -27.03 -20.68 15.85
CA THR A 4 -25.61 -20.53 15.54
C THR A 4 -25.49 -20.56 14.02
N ARG A 5 -25.28 -19.36 13.44
CA ARG A 5 -25.16 -19.21 11.99
C ARG A 5 -23.80 -19.80 11.61
N ILE A 6 -23.78 -21.08 11.23
CA ILE A 6 -22.58 -21.75 10.72
C ILE A 6 -22.04 -20.88 9.58
N LEU A 7 -20.80 -20.38 9.75
CA LEU A 7 -20.15 -19.55 8.75
C LEU A 7 -20.03 -20.34 7.46
N ASN A 8 -20.41 -19.74 6.33
CA ASN A 8 -20.13 -20.32 5.01
C ASN A 8 -18.61 -20.61 4.91
N PRO A 9 -18.18 -21.79 4.45
CA PRO A 9 -16.76 -22.16 4.39
C PRO A 9 -15.87 -21.11 3.71
N ARG A 10 -16.37 -20.45 2.66
CA ARG A 10 -15.68 -19.34 1.97
C ARG A 10 -15.44 -18.15 2.90
N ASP A 11 -16.45 -17.81 3.68
CA ASP A 11 -16.40 -16.69 4.61
C ASP A 11 -15.48 -17.02 5.79
N GLY A 12 -15.49 -18.27 6.25
CA GLY A 12 -14.51 -18.79 7.22
C GLY A 12 -13.07 -18.70 6.71
N PHE A 13 -12.83 -19.11 5.46
CA PHE A 13 -11.51 -18.98 4.81
C PHE A 13 -11.02 -17.53 4.78
N LEU A 14 -11.85 -16.56 4.35
CA LEU A 14 -11.46 -15.15 4.32
C LEU A 14 -11.14 -14.60 5.72
N VAL A 15 -11.93 -14.97 6.73
CA VAL A 15 -11.66 -14.58 8.13
C VAL A 15 -10.32 -15.11 8.60
N ILE A 16 -10.01 -16.38 8.34
CA ILE A 16 -8.72 -16.99 8.69
C ILE A 16 -7.59 -16.31 7.92
N TYR A 17 -7.71 -16.18 6.60
CA TYR A 17 -6.68 -15.58 5.74
C TYR A 17 -6.34 -14.15 6.16
N PHE A 18 -7.35 -13.27 6.28
CA PHE A 18 -7.12 -11.88 6.67
C PHE A 18 -6.74 -11.74 8.16
N GLY A 19 -7.21 -12.64 9.03
CA GLY A 19 -6.79 -12.71 10.42
C GLY A 19 -5.31 -13.08 10.57
N LEU A 20 -4.81 -14.02 9.76
CA LEU A 20 -3.39 -14.37 9.71
C LEU A 20 -2.55 -13.19 9.19
N LEU A 21 -2.99 -12.49 8.15
CA LEU A 21 -2.29 -11.29 7.67
C LEU A 21 -2.25 -10.19 8.72
N ALA A 22 -3.34 -9.97 9.44
CA ALA A 22 -3.38 -8.99 10.54
C ALA A 22 -2.43 -9.39 11.68
N CYS A 23 -2.41 -10.66 12.08
CA CYS A 23 -1.50 -11.16 13.12
C CYS A 23 -0.03 -10.97 12.70
N LEU A 24 0.32 -11.39 11.49
CA LEU A 24 1.67 -11.20 10.94
C LEU A 24 2.06 -9.72 10.87
N ALA A 25 1.15 -8.86 10.41
CA ALA A 25 1.41 -7.43 10.36
C ALA A 25 1.62 -6.82 11.75
N TYR A 26 0.84 -7.24 12.74
CA TYR A 26 1.03 -6.79 14.12
C TYR A 26 2.40 -7.18 14.65
N VAL A 27 2.82 -8.45 14.46
CA VAL A 27 4.15 -8.92 14.87
C VAL A 27 5.26 -8.12 14.17
N ARG A 28 5.16 -7.90 12.86
CA ARG A 28 6.16 -7.15 12.09
C ARG A 28 6.24 -5.68 12.51
N LEU A 29 5.10 -5.03 12.76
CA LEU A 29 5.06 -3.65 13.24
C LEU A 29 5.59 -3.52 14.66
N HIS A 30 5.29 -4.48 15.53
CA HIS A 30 5.85 -4.53 16.88
C HIS A 30 7.37 -4.70 16.84
N GLN A 31 7.89 -5.58 15.98
CA GLN A 31 9.33 -5.72 15.76
C GLN A 31 9.95 -4.41 15.25
N ALA A 32 9.31 -3.76 14.27
CA ALA A 32 9.75 -2.47 13.74
C ALA A 32 9.79 -1.37 14.82
N TYR A 33 8.83 -1.41 15.75
CA TYR A 33 8.83 -0.54 16.93
C TYR A 33 10.01 -0.83 17.86
N LEU A 34 10.25 -2.10 18.22
CA LEU A 34 11.33 -2.50 19.13
C LEU A 34 12.72 -2.12 18.61
N ILE A 35 12.92 -2.21 17.29
CA ILE A 35 14.20 -1.86 16.65
C ILE A 35 14.28 -0.40 16.18
N HIS A 36 13.28 0.42 16.51
CA HIS A 36 13.13 1.79 16.01
C HIS A 36 13.28 1.96 14.49
N HIS A 37 12.76 1.00 13.72
CA HIS A 37 13.01 0.86 12.29
C HIS A 37 12.75 2.17 11.54
N SER A 38 13.82 2.68 10.95
CA SER A 38 13.88 4.02 10.39
C SER A 38 12.88 4.22 9.22
N TRP A 39 12.73 3.23 8.32
CA TRP A 39 11.79 3.34 7.19
C TRP A 39 10.33 3.03 7.51
N ILE A 40 10.06 2.01 8.33
CA ILE A 40 8.70 1.58 8.66
C ILE A 40 8.06 2.56 9.65
N MET A 41 8.82 3.04 10.62
CA MET A 41 8.31 3.92 11.68
C MET A 41 8.74 5.37 11.45
N GLY A 42 10.02 5.60 11.16
CA GLY A 42 10.58 6.95 11.06
C GLY A 42 9.92 7.82 9.99
N ASP A 43 9.46 7.24 8.88
CA ASP A 43 8.74 8.00 7.84
C ASP A 43 7.38 8.53 8.32
N TRP A 44 6.67 7.77 9.15
CA TRP A 44 5.43 8.24 9.78
C TRP A 44 5.68 9.30 10.84
N LEU A 45 6.89 9.32 11.40
CA LEU A 45 7.31 10.21 12.47
C LEU A 45 7.95 11.54 12.00
N ILE A 46 8.13 11.74 10.69
CA ILE A 46 8.45 13.06 10.12
C ILE A 46 7.41 14.07 10.62
N ASN A 47 7.87 15.20 11.18
CA ASN A 47 7.02 16.17 11.85
C ASN A 47 7.49 17.63 11.65
N TYR A 48 6.72 18.59 12.16
CA TYR A 48 6.94 20.02 11.99
C TYR A 48 7.72 20.69 13.14
N ALA A 49 8.50 19.95 13.94
CA ALA A 49 9.34 20.55 14.99
C ALA A 49 10.36 21.60 14.46
N ALA A 50 10.66 21.53 13.16
CA ALA A 50 11.53 22.46 12.46
C ALA A 50 10.78 23.49 11.59
N GLY A 51 9.48 23.69 11.84
CA GLY A 51 8.58 24.40 10.93
C GLY A 51 7.99 23.48 9.87
N PHE A 52 7.29 24.07 8.90
CA PHE A 52 6.67 23.30 7.83
C PHE A 52 7.72 22.65 6.93
N VAL A 53 7.64 21.33 6.79
CA VAL A 53 8.48 20.51 5.90
C VAL A 53 7.61 19.50 5.14
N ARG A 54 8.08 18.97 4.01
CA ARG A 54 7.36 17.88 3.34
C ARG A 54 7.16 16.68 4.28
N ARG A 55 6.03 16.00 4.15
CA ARG A 55 5.67 14.74 4.84
C ARG A 55 5.42 14.83 6.35
N GLY A 56 5.47 16.03 6.94
CA GLY A 56 5.42 16.22 8.39
C GLY A 56 4.04 16.17 9.04
N PHE A 57 2.96 16.06 8.27
CA PHE A 57 1.60 16.17 8.82
C PHE A 57 1.26 15.06 9.81
N VAL A 58 1.41 13.79 9.41
CA VAL A 58 1.06 12.65 10.29
C VAL A 58 1.91 12.61 11.54
N GLY A 59 3.23 12.79 11.42
CA GLY A 59 4.09 12.75 12.59
C GLY A 59 3.73 13.86 13.57
N SER A 60 3.44 15.08 13.09
CA SER A 60 3.00 16.17 13.97
C SER A 60 1.70 15.82 14.71
N ALA A 61 0.73 15.22 14.02
CA ALA A 61 -0.51 14.76 14.65
C ALA A 61 -0.24 13.66 15.70
N LEU A 62 0.64 12.71 15.40
CA LEU A 62 1.05 11.65 16.34
C LEU A 62 1.76 12.21 17.57
N PHE A 63 2.62 13.22 17.41
CA PHE A 63 3.27 13.91 18.53
C PHE A 63 2.25 14.60 19.43
N MET A 64 1.30 15.34 18.84
CA MET A 64 0.25 16.01 19.60
C MET A 64 -0.60 15.00 20.38
N LEU A 65 -0.99 13.91 19.72
CA LEU A 65 -1.81 12.87 20.34
C LEU A 65 -1.05 12.08 21.42
N SER A 66 0.24 11.80 21.20
CA SER A 66 1.12 11.15 22.18
C SER A 66 1.21 11.97 23.47
N ARG A 67 1.41 13.29 23.34
CA ARG A 67 1.42 14.21 24.50
C ARG A 67 0.07 14.30 25.18
N ALA A 68 -1.02 14.39 24.41
CA ALA A 68 -2.38 14.50 24.96
C ALA A 68 -2.81 13.24 25.73
N LEU A 69 -2.39 12.05 25.26
CA LEU A 69 -2.73 10.77 25.88
C LEU A 69 -1.70 10.27 26.89
N GLY A 70 -0.53 10.91 27.00
CA GLY A 70 0.59 10.41 27.79
C GLY A 70 1.17 9.08 27.31
N LEU A 71 0.95 8.70 26.05
CA LEU A 71 1.41 7.43 25.47
C LEU A 71 2.78 7.59 24.80
N PRO A 72 3.68 6.59 24.90
CA PRO A 72 4.94 6.62 24.16
C PRO A 72 4.71 6.77 22.65
N LEU A 73 5.41 7.72 22.02
CA LEU A 73 5.23 8.06 20.61
C LEU A 73 5.36 6.84 19.68
N GLY A 74 6.36 5.99 19.92
CA GLY A 74 6.57 4.77 19.15
C GLY A 74 5.39 3.79 19.26
N VAL A 75 4.83 3.65 20.48
CA VAL A 75 3.67 2.77 20.73
C VAL A 75 2.46 3.27 19.98
N LEU A 76 2.16 4.56 20.09
CA LEU A 76 1.05 5.17 19.35
C LEU A 76 1.22 5.02 17.83
N THR A 77 2.44 5.18 17.34
CA THR A 77 2.76 5.12 15.91
C THR A 77 2.53 3.73 15.33
N TYR A 78 3.03 2.66 15.95
CA TYR A 78 2.84 1.33 15.35
C TYR A 78 1.37 0.90 15.42
N HIS A 79 0.63 1.26 16.49
CA HIS A 79 -0.81 1.01 16.57
C HIS A 79 -1.58 1.80 15.51
N PHE A 80 -1.17 3.05 15.23
CA PHE A 80 -1.75 3.85 14.16
C PHE A 80 -1.53 3.20 12.79
N ILE A 81 -0.30 2.78 12.47
CA ILE A 81 0.00 2.06 11.22
C ILE A 81 -0.81 0.77 11.13
N PHE A 82 -0.88 0.00 12.24
CA PHE A 82 -1.66 -1.22 12.31
C PHE A 82 -3.16 -0.96 12.08
N ALA A 83 -3.71 0.12 12.65
CA ALA A 83 -5.11 0.51 12.44
C ALA A 83 -5.39 0.85 10.97
N VAL A 84 -4.51 1.62 10.31
CA VAL A 84 -4.66 1.95 8.88
C VAL A 84 -4.59 0.68 8.02
N TYR A 85 -3.62 -0.21 8.30
CA TYR A 85 -3.52 -1.50 7.61
C TYR A 85 -4.73 -2.41 7.89
N GLY A 86 -5.24 -2.41 9.13
CA GLY A 86 -6.44 -3.11 9.53
C GLY A 86 -7.68 -2.64 8.80
N LEU A 87 -7.84 -1.33 8.58
CA LEU A 87 -8.91 -0.77 7.74
C LEU A 87 -8.79 -1.28 6.29
N PHE A 88 -7.58 -1.28 5.72
CA PHE A 88 -7.34 -1.83 4.39
C PHE A 88 -7.74 -3.31 4.30
N LEU A 89 -7.32 -4.15 5.24
CA LEU A 89 -7.68 -5.58 5.28
C LEU A 89 -9.19 -5.78 5.48
N PHE A 90 -9.81 -5.03 6.38
CA PHE A 90 -11.23 -5.11 6.68
C PHE A 90 -12.10 -4.85 5.43
N TYR A 91 -11.85 -3.74 4.73
CA TYR A 91 -12.61 -3.42 3.52
C TYR A 91 -12.32 -4.39 2.38
N SER A 92 -11.06 -4.83 2.23
CA SER A 92 -10.68 -5.83 1.23
C SER A 92 -11.38 -7.18 1.45
N ALA A 93 -11.39 -7.68 2.69
CA ALA A 93 -12.10 -8.89 3.07
C ALA A 93 -13.60 -8.79 2.79
N ARG A 94 -14.19 -7.63 3.12
CA ARG A 94 -15.63 -7.36 2.89
C ARG A 94 -15.96 -7.31 1.40
N LEU A 95 -15.09 -6.72 0.57
CA LEU A 95 -15.21 -6.70 -0.89
C LEU A 95 -15.13 -8.10 -1.50
N LEU A 96 -14.15 -8.92 -1.07
CA LEU A 96 -13.99 -10.29 -1.54
C LEU A 96 -15.15 -11.20 -1.11
N ARG A 97 -15.70 -10.99 0.08
CA ARG A 97 -16.86 -11.74 0.59
C ARG A 97 -18.13 -11.53 -0.25
N ARG A 98 -18.27 -10.38 -0.92
CA ARG A 98 -19.39 -10.11 -1.83
C ARG A 98 -19.22 -10.76 -3.20
N GLN A 99 -18.02 -11.23 -3.53
CA GLN A 99 -17.81 -11.85 -4.82
C GLN A 99 -18.48 -13.23 -4.88
N PRO A 100 -19.12 -13.59 -6.00
CA PRO A 100 -19.84 -14.85 -6.12
C PRO A 100 -18.92 -16.07 -5.97
N SER A 101 -17.63 -15.92 -6.34
CA SER A 101 -16.61 -16.95 -6.17
C SER A 101 -15.25 -16.32 -5.86
N LEU A 102 -14.45 -16.98 -5.02
CA LEU A 102 -13.05 -16.61 -4.77
C LEU A 102 -12.08 -17.26 -5.74
N LEU A 103 -12.53 -18.21 -6.57
CA LEU A 103 -11.65 -18.98 -7.44
C LEU A 103 -10.88 -18.08 -8.43
N PRO A 104 -11.48 -17.06 -9.08
CA PRO A 104 -10.73 -16.12 -9.91
C PRO A 104 -9.70 -15.27 -9.14
N TYR A 105 -9.82 -15.21 -7.82
CA TYR A 105 -8.93 -14.45 -6.93
C TYR A 105 -7.83 -15.30 -6.32
N ALA A 106 -7.74 -16.59 -6.64
CA ALA A 106 -6.73 -17.49 -6.05
C ALA A 106 -5.32 -16.93 -6.22
N PHE A 107 -4.94 -16.54 -7.44
CA PHE A 107 -3.64 -15.93 -7.73
C PHE A 107 -3.45 -14.56 -7.08
N VAL A 108 -4.52 -13.79 -6.88
CA VAL A 108 -4.45 -12.49 -6.16
C VAL A 108 -4.14 -12.69 -4.67
N LEU A 109 -4.76 -13.72 -4.07
CA LEU A 109 -4.61 -14.05 -2.65
C LEU A 109 -3.26 -14.72 -2.36
N THR A 110 -2.65 -15.36 -3.34
CA THR A 110 -1.32 -15.99 -3.19
C THR A 110 -0.18 -15.14 -3.75
N ALA A 111 -0.46 -14.08 -4.50
CA ALA A 111 0.56 -13.24 -5.13
C ALA A 111 1.48 -12.55 -4.10
N PRO A 112 2.81 -12.69 -4.23
CA PRO A 112 3.79 -12.08 -3.31
C PRO A 112 3.87 -10.55 -3.43
N PHE A 113 3.29 -9.97 -4.48
CA PHE A 113 3.25 -8.53 -4.76
C PHE A 113 1.86 -7.92 -4.55
N LEU A 114 0.92 -8.64 -3.94
CA LEU A 114 -0.44 -8.16 -3.61
C LEU A 114 -0.70 -8.31 -2.11
N PHE A 115 -1.67 -9.12 -1.69
CA PHE A 115 -2.03 -9.22 -0.27
C PHE A 115 -0.90 -9.79 0.60
N LEU A 116 0.01 -10.59 0.00
CA LEU A 116 1.18 -11.11 0.70
C LEU A 116 2.40 -10.17 0.64
N PHE A 117 2.34 -9.05 -0.07
CA PHE A 117 3.46 -8.09 -0.13
C PHE A 117 3.97 -7.65 1.25
N PRO A 118 3.11 -7.37 2.27
CA PRO A 118 3.57 -7.06 3.62
C PRO A 118 4.25 -8.21 4.38
N VAL A 119 4.02 -9.45 3.95
CA VAL A 119 4.68 -10.64 4.52
C VAL A 119 6.08 -10.81 3.92
N TYR A 120 6.18 -10.66 2.60
CA TYR A 120 7.44 -10.80 1.89
C TYR A 120 8.34 -9.57 2.06
N ASP A 121 7.78 -8.36 2.05
CA ASP A 121 8.54 -7.12 2.01
C ASP A 121 7.96 -6.04 2.93
N ALA A 122 8.09 -6.29 4.24
CA ALA A 122 7.56 -5.45 5.31
C ALA A 122 8.00 -3.97 5.18
N GLN A 123 9.26 -3.72 4.81
CA GLN A 123 9.80 -2.35 4.70
C GLN A 123 9.08 -1.51 3.64
N GLY A 124 8.69 -2.13 2.52
CA GLY A 124 7.93 -1.47 1.46
C GLY A 124 6.44 -1.35 1.77
N ALA A 125 5.86 -2.30 2.50
CA ALA A 125 4.42 -2.45 2.62
C ALA A 125 3.74 -1.56 3.68
N TYR A 126 4.42 -1.27 4.79
CA TYR A 126 3.85 -0.48 5.90
C TYR A 126 4.07 1.04 5.74
N ARG A 127 4.37 1.45 4.52
CA ARG A 127 4.58 2.84 4.12
C ARG A 127 3.23 3.56 3.92
N LYS A 128 3.27 4.89 3.81
CA LYS A 128 2.07 5.75 3.78
C LYS A 128 1.10 5.47 2.63
N GLU A 129 1.54 4.78 1.57
CA GLU A 129 0.69 4.29 0.47
C GLU A 129 -0.48 3.43 0.96
N ILE A 130 -0.31 2.71 2.08
CA ILE A 130 -1.39 1.91 2.67
C ILE A 130 -2.61 2.74 3.06
N ALA A 131 -2.43 4.02 3.44
CA ALA A 131 -3.53 4.91 3.78
C ALA A 131 -4.40 5.22 2.54
N LEU A 132 -3.78 5.39 1.37
CA LEU A 132 -4.50 5.59 0.12
C LEU A 132 -5.20 4.30 -0.32
N LEU A 133 -4.55 3.14 -0.17
CA LEU A 133 -5.18 1.85 -0.47
C LEU A 133 -6.36 1.55 0.47
N ALA A 134 -6.26 1.90 1.76
CA ALA A 134 -7.36 1.81 2.72
C ALA A 134 -8.52 2.73 2.31
N LEU A 135 -8.22 3.97 1.92
CA LEU A 135 -9.22 4.93 1.44
C LEU A 135 -9.92 4.44 0.16
N LEU A 136 -9.16 3.90 -0.79
CA LEU A 136 -9.70 3.33 -2.02
C LEU A 136 -10.57 2.08 -1.73
N ALA A 137 -10.11 1.18 -0.85
CA ALA A 137 -10.88 -0.01 -0.45
C ALA A 137 -12.20 0.39 0.23
N TRP A 138 -12.18 1.39 1.12
CA TRP A 138 -13.39 1.97 1.73
C TRP A 138 -14.32 2.60 0.69
N LEU A 139 -13.77 3.33 -0.28
CA LEU A 139 -14.54 3.98 -1.33
C LEU A 139 -15.23 2.95 -2.23
N VAL A 140 -14.51 1.96 -2.75
CA VAL A 140 -15.08 0.85 -3.56
C VAL A 140 -16.11 0.09 -2.73
N ASP A 141 -15.76 -0.20 -1.48
CA ASP A 141 -16.63 -0.47 -0.35
C ASP A 141 -18.05 0.12 -0.46
N THR A 142 -18.05 1.40 -0.17
CA THR A 142 -19.23 2.20 0.05
C THR A 142 -19.96 2.45 -1.27
N ALA A 143 -19.23 2.59 -2.37
CA ALA A 143 -19.78 2.72 -3.71
C ALA A 143 -20.61 1.51 -4.14
N GLN A 144 -20.19 0.28 -3.79
CA GLN A 144 -20.99 -0.92 -4.05
C GLN A 144 -22.27 -0.98 -3.22
N ARG A 145 -22.18 -0.62 -1.93
CA ARG A 145 -23.34 -0.70 -1.02
C ARG A 145 -24.35 0.42 -1.26
N HIS A 146 -23.86 1.59 -1.63
CA HIS A 146 -24.65 2.81 -1.75
C HIS A 146 -24.31 3.52 -3.07
N PRO A 147 -24.61 2.92 -4.23
CA PRO A 147 -24.27 3.48 -5.54
C PRO A 147 -24.88 4.87 -5.77
N ALA A 148 -26.08 5.12 -5.22
CA ALA A 148 -26.71 6.44 -5.28
C ALA A 148 -25.91 7.55 -4.56
N ARG A 149 -25.03 7.19 -3.63
CA ARG A 149 -24.18 8.11 -2.86
C ARG A 149 -22.72 8.14 -3.32
N VAL A 150 -22.39 7.48 -4.42
CA VAL A 150 -20.99 7.34 -4.85
C VAL A 150 -20.35 8.70 -5.14
N ALA A 151 -21.08 9.67 -5.69
CA ALA A 151 -20.56 11.02 -5.91
C ALA A 151 -20.17 11.72 -4.60
N GLN A 152 -21.03 11.68 -3.56
CA GLN A 152 -20.71 12.26 -2.25
C GLN A 152 -19.57 11.48 -1.55
N THR A 153 -19.55 10.16 -1.71
CA THR A 153 -18.49 9.31 -1.15
C THR A 153 -17.14 9.61 -1.81
N THR A 154 -17.11 9.81 -3.13
CA THR A 154 -15.90 10.24 -3.85
C THR A 154 -15.46 11.64 -3.44
N LEU A 155 -16.38 12.60 -3.24
CA LEU A 155 -16.03 13.92 -2.70
C LEU A 155 -15.44 13.81 -1.29
N THR A 156 -15.98 12.93 -0.45
CA THR A 156 -15.44 12.66 0.90
C THR A 156 -14.03 12.08 0.81
N ALA A 157 -13.78 11.14 -0.11
CA ALA A 157 -12.44 10.62 -0.34
C ALA A 157 -11.47 11.72 -0.80
N TRP A 158 -11.90 12.59 -1.73
CA TRP A 158 -11.09 13.71 -2.22
C TRP A 158 -10.84 14.79 -1.17
N ALA A 159 -11.73 14.96 -0.17
CA ALA A 159 -11.47 15.86 0.95
C ALA A 159 -10.31 15.39 1.84
N VAL A 160 -10.00 14.08 1.84
CA VAL A 160 -8.88 13.50 2.58
C VAL A 160 -7.55 13.61 1.80
N VAL A 161 -7.60 13.73 0.47
CA VAL A 161 -6.41 13.74 -0.40
C VAL A 161 -5.39 14.83 -0.03
N PRO A 162 -5.77 16.11 0.22
CA PRO A 162 -4.81 17.12 0.66
C PRO A 162 -4.01 16.71 1.91
N LEU A 163 -4.68 16.07 2.88
CA LEU A 163 -4.02 15.59 4.10
C LEU A 163 -3.05 14.44 3.81
N LEU A 164 -3.43 13.52 2.93
CA LEU A 164 -2.53 12.46 2.45
C LEU A 164 -1.31 13.04 1.72
N LEU A 165 -1.48 14.09 0.92
CA LEU A 165 -0.38 14.73 0.20
C LEU A 165 0.59 15.47 1.14
N LEU A 166 0.08 16.13 2.19
CA LEU A 166 0.92 16.67 3.27
C LEU A 166 1.72 15.59 4.00
N SER A 167 1.24 14.34 3.95
CA SER A 167 1.87 13.18 4.58
C SER A 167 2.90 12.53 3.66
N HIS A 168 2.60 12.42 2.37
CA HIS A 168 3.46 11.84 1.35
C HIS A 168 3.05 12.32 -0.05
N GLU A 169 3.87 13.16 -0.66
CA GLU A 169 3.58 13.81 -1.95
C GLU A 169 3.45 12.84 -3.12
N GLY A 170 4.17 11.72 -3.07
CA GLY A 170 4.10 10.66 -4.09
C GLY A 170 2.72 9.99 -4.21
N LEU A 171 1.83 10.14 -3.23
CA LEU A 171 0.48 9.58 -3.30
C LEU A 171 -0.35 10.17 -4.44
N LEU A 172 0.01 11.36 -4.93
CA LEU A 172 -0.66 12.02 -6.05
C LEU A 172 -0.79 11.08 -7.26
N ALA A 173 0.23 10.25 -7.53
CA ALA A 173 0.26 9.35 -8.67
C ALA A 173 -0.91 8.36 -8.74
N TRP A 174 -1.50 8.00 -7.60
CA TRP A 174 -2.58 7.02 -7.52
C TRP A 174 -3.94 7.63 -7.14
N THR A 175 -4.01 8.94 -6.91
CA THR A 175 -5.27 9.65 -6.68
C THR A 175 -6.28 9.56 -7.83
N PRO A 176 -5.90 9.43 -9.13
CA PRO A 176 -6.91 9.28 -10.19
C PRO A 176 -7.75 8.02 -10.04
N PHE A 177 -7.27 6.97 -9.35
CA PHE A 177 -8.07 5.79 -9.04
C PHE A 177 -9.28 6.09 -8.15
N LEU A 178 -9.25 7.13 -7.32
CA LEU A 178 -10.38 7.53 -6.47
C LEU A 178 -11.58 8.05 -7.28
N LEU A 179 -11.37 8.47 -8.53
CA LEU A 179 -12.46 8.91 -9.42
C LEU A 179 -13.15 7.74 -10.14
N VAL A 180 -12.49 6.59 -10.26
CA VAL A 180 -12.98 5.46 -11.06
C VAL A 180 -14.36 4.95 -10.59
N PRO A 181 -14.63 4.73 -9.28
CA PRO A 181 -15.93 4.24 -8.83
C PRO A 181 -17.09 5.16 -9.24
N ALA A 182 -16.92 6.48 -9.08
CA ALA A 182 -17.97 7.42 -9.45
C ALA A 182 -18.13 7.55 -10.97
N VAL A 183 -17.05 7.59 -11.75
CA VAL A 183 -17.16 7.59 -13.23
C VAL A 183 -17.85 6.32 -13.73
N ARG A 184 -17.62 5.17 -13.07
CA ARG A 184 -18.19 3.89 -13.50
C ARG A 184 -19.65 3.68 -13.09
N LEU A 185 -20.04 4.16 -11.92
CA LEU A 185 -21.35 3.90 -11.32
C LEU A 185 -22.31 5.10 -11.39
N HIS A 186 -21.81 6.32 -11.58
CA HIS A 186 -22.61 7.56 -11.53
C HIS A 186 -22.52 8.33 -12.83
N LYS A 187 -23.64 8.41 -13.54
CA LYS A 187 -23.70 9.00 -14.88
C LYS A 187 -23.76 10.54 -14.88
N HIS A 188 -24.34 11.17 -13.86
CA HIS A 188 -24.63 12.61 -13.89
C HIS A 188 -24.25 13.32 -12.59
N TRP A 189 -23.14 14.05 -12.60
CA TRP A 189 -22.74 14.91 -11.50
C TRP A 189 -23.47 16.25 -11.56
N THR A 190 -23.99 16.73 -10.43
CA THR A 190 -24.55 18.09 -10.34
C THR A 190 -23.44 19.13 -10.47
N VAL A 191 -23.76 20.34 -10.95
CA VAL A 191 -22.80 21.45 -11.07
C VAL A 191 -22.11 21.74 -9.74
N ARG A 192 -22.85 21.67 -8.62
CA ARG A 192 -22.28 21.85 -7.27
C ARG A 192 -21.23 20.79 -6.95
N GLN A 193 -21.49 19.51 -7.25
CA GLN A 193 -20.53 18.44 -7.02
C GLN A 193 -19.32 18.55 -7.93
N GLN A 194 -19.49 18.96 -9.20
CA GLN A 194 -18.38 19.21 -10.12
C GLN A 194 -17.48 20.34 -9.61
N ARG A 195 -18.07 21.48 -9.20
CA ARG A 195 -17.32 22.60 -8.61
C ARG A 195 -16.58 22.17 -7.34
N ALA A 196 -17.24 21.43 -6.45
CA ALA A 196 -16.61 20.92 -5.23
C ALA A 196 -15.42 20.00 -5.56
N LEU A 197 -15.58 19.09 -6.53
CA LEU A 197 -14.49 18.21 -6.95
C LEU A 197 -13.31 19.00 -7.54
N LEU A 198 -13.59 19.98 -8.41
CA LEU A 198 -12.55 20.84 -8.99
C LEU A 198 -11.79 21.63 -7.92
N LEU A 199 -12.49 22.17 -6.91
CA LEU A 199 -11.86 22.86 -5.78
C LEU A 199 -10.98 21.91 -4.95
N LEU A 200 -11.43 20.68 -4.71
CA LEU A 200 -10.63 19.68 -3.98
C LEU A 200 -9.41 19.23 -4.77
N ILE A 201 -9.52 19.06 -6.10
CA ILE A 201 -8.38 18.77 -6.98
C ILE A 201 -7.42 19.95 -6.97
N ALA A 202 -7.91 21.19 -7.13
CA ALA A 202 -7.07 22.39 -7.11
C ALA A 202 -6.34 22.55 -5.77
N LEU A 203 -7.03 22.35 -4.65
CA LEU A 203 -6.43 22.34 -3.31
C LEU A 203 -5.36 21.24 -3.18
N SER A 204 -5.63 20.04 -3.71
CA SER A 204 -4.67 18.93 -3.69
C SER A 204 -3.40 19.26 -4.50
N VAL A 205 -3.55 19.88 -5.67
CA VAL A 205 -2.43 20.33 -6.50
C VAL A 205 -1.64 21.44 -5.81
N LEU A 206 -2.32 22.41 -5.19
CA LEU A 206 -1.68 23.48 -4.43
C LEU A 206 -0.89 22.94 -3.24
N VAL A 207 -1.48 22.01 -2.48
CA VAL A 207 -0.81 21.35 -1.35
C VAL A 207 0.38 20.53 -1.82
N TRP A 208 0.23 19.78 -2.92
CA TRP A 208 1.35 19.05 -3.52
C TRP A 208 2.48 20.00 -3.93
N GLY A 209 2.17 21.11 -4.60
CA GLY A 209 3.14 22.15 -4.94
C GLY A 209 3.85 22.72 -3.70
N ALA A 210 3.12 23.00 -2.62
CA ALA A 210 3.69 23.44 -1.36
C ALA A 210 4.64 22.38 -0.77
N THR A 211 4.31 21.09 -0.82
CA THR A 211 5.21 20.03 -0.34
C THR A 211 6.50 19.92 -1.16
N LEU A 212 6.46 20.25 -2.46
CA LEU A 212 7.67 20.29 -3.29
C LEU A 212 8.54 21.51 -2.98
N TYR A 213 7.92 22.66 -2.72
CA TYR A 213 8.62 23.89 -2.36
C TYR A 213 9.32 23.75 -1.00
N TYR A 214 8.59 23.27 0.03
CA TYR A 214 9.11 23.06 1.38
C TYR A 214 9.75 21.68 1.56
N ARG A 215 10.72 21.34 0.71
CA ARG A 215 11.37 20.01 0.70
C ARG A 215 12.17 19.65 1.96
N GLY A 216 12.46 20.63 2.82
CA GLY A 216 13.31 20.46 3.99
C GLY A 216 14.81 20.61 3.69
N ASP A 217 15.60 21.04 4.67
CA ASP A 217 17.06 21.07 4.62
C ASP A 217 17.71 20.20 5.71
N GLY A 218 19.05 20.14 5.72
CA GLY A 218 19.82 19.36 6.69
C GLY A 218 19.61 19.82 8.14
N THR A 219 19.48 21.13 8.38
CA THR A 219 19.26 21.72 9.70
C THR A 219 17.87 21.38 10.23
N GLN A 220 16.85 21.43 9.37
CA GLN A 220 15.50 21.03 9.72
C GLN A 220 15.42 19.55 10.04
N ALA A 221 16.13 18.71 9.28
CA ALA A 221 16.21 17.28 9.56
C ALA A 221 16.82 16.98 10.94
N GLU A 222 17.91 17.65 11.31
CA GLU A 222 18.51 17.50 12.64
C GLU A 222 17.56 17.92 13.77
N ARG A 223 16.80 19.01 13.57
CA ARG A 223 15.80 19.47 14.54
C ARG A 223 14.67 18.45 14.72
N ILE A 224 14.19 17.87 13.63
CA ILE A 224 13.20 16.78 13.66
C ILE A 224 13.75 15.58 14.41
N GLN A 225 15.01 15.22 14.15
CA GLN A 225 15.67 14.11 14.83
C GLN A 225 15.80 14.38 16.35
N ARG A 226 16.21 15.58 16.74
CA ARG A 226 16.26 16.00 18.16
C ARG A 226 14.88 15.91 18.84
N ALA A 227 13.83 16.32 18.14
CA ALA A 227 12.46 16.20 18.67
C ALA A 227 12.04 14.73 18.89
N LEU A 228 12.46 13.81 18.01
CA LEU A 228 12.25 12.37 18.18
C LEU A 228 13.02 11.82 19.39
N TYR A 229 14.27 12.21 19.57
CA TYR A 229 15.07 11.86 20.76
C TYR A 229 14.38 12.30 22.05
N GLN A 230 13.92 13.55 22.10
CA GLN A 230 13.22 14.08 23.26
C GLN A 230 11.89 13.37 23.54
N ALA A 231 11.24 12.81 22.52
CA ALA A 231 10.04 12.01 22.64
C ALA A 231 10.30 10.52 22.96
N GLY A 232 11.54 10.14 23.28
CA GLY A 232 11.92 8.78 23.62
C GLY A 232 11.94 7.83 22.42
N TYR A 233 12.09 8.35 21.19
CA TYR A 233 12.17 7.56 19.97
C TYR A 233 13.48 7.83 19.23
N ALA A 234 14.51 7.06 19.58
CA ALA A 234 15.87 7.16 19.03
C ALA A 234 16.12 6.07 17.98
N PRO A 235 16.57 6.38 16.75
CA PRO A 235 17.10 5.37 15.83
C PRO A 235 18.27 4.62 16.50
N ILE A 236 18.33 3.30 16.34
CA ILE A 236 19.29 2.44 17.08
C ILE A 236 20.71 2.56 16.51
N SER A 237 20.88 2.92 15.23
CA SER A 237 22.20 3.00 14.60
C SER A 237 22.47 4.33 13.87
N ASN A 238 23.76 4.66 13.70
CA ASN A 238 24.21 5.81 12.90
C ASN A 238 23.87 5.64 11.39
N GLU A 239 23.88 4.42 10.87
CA GLU A 239 23.42 4.14 9.50
C GLU A 239 21.91 4.39 9.32
N GLU A 240 21.10 4.15 10.36
CA GLU A 240 19.68 4.51 10.37
C GLU A 240 19.43 6.02 10.51
N ARG A 241 20.34 6.76 11.18
CA ARG A 241 20.31 8.24 11.25
C ARG A 241 20.46 8.87 9.87
N GLU A 242 21.37 8.35 9.05
CA GLU A 242 21.64 8.89 7.72
C GLU A 242 20.62 8.40 6.69
N SER A 243 20.27 7.12 6.71
CA SER A 243 19.59 6.46 5.58
C SER A 243 18.16 6.92 5.27
N THR A 244 17.39 7.47 6.22
CA THR A 244 15.92 7.56 6.05
C THR A 244 15.29 8.92 5.91
N LEU A 245 15.74 9.88 6.69
CA LEU A 245 15.09 11.19 6.76
C LEU A 245 15.78 12.23 5.88
N VAL A 246 17.04 11.98 5.51
CA VAL A 246 17.94 13.08 5.13
C VAL A 246 18.74 12.78 3.88
N TRP A 247 19.19 11.54 3.68
CA TRP A 247 20.12 11.23 2.59
C TRP A 247 19.53 11.52 1.20
N TRP A 248 18.34 10.99 0.90
CA TRP A 248 17.63 11.29 -0.36
C TRP A 248 17.20 12.76 -0.48
N TRP A 249 17.12 13.49 0.63
CA TRP A 249 16.74 14.91 0.63
C TRP A 249 17.93 15.83 0.37
N ARG A 250 19.14 15.39 0.72
CA ARG A 250 20.39 16.13 0.52
C ARG A 250 20.94 15.99 -0.90
N LEU A 251 20.56 14.95 -1.64
CA LEU A 251 21.09 14.73 -2.98
C LEU A 251 20.49 15.69 -4.00
N PRO A 252 21.33 16.38 -4.82
CA PRO A 252 20.85 17.12 -5.97
C PRO A 252 20.10 16.20 -6.94
N LEU A 253 19.07 16.73 -7.63
CA LEU A 253 18.30 15.97 -8.63
C LEU A 253 19.22 15.35 -9.70
N ALA A 254 20.26 16.07 -10.13
CA ALA A 254 21.24 15.54 -11.07
C ALA A 254 21.98 14.29 -10.56
N SER A 255 22.23 14.16 -9.26
CA SER A 255 22.84 12.97 -8.66
C SER A 255 21.86 11.80 -8.63
N ILE A 256 20.59 12.07 -8.31
CA ILE A 256 19.50 11.08 -8.35
C ILE A 256 19.32 10.55 -9.78
N LEU A 257 19.24 11.45 -10.77
CA LEU A 257 19.08 11.07 -12.17
C LEU A 257 20.28 10.29 -12.70
N ARG A 258 21.51 10.66 -12.32
CA ARG A 258 22.73 9.89 -12.66
C ARG A 258 22.70 8.49 -12.07
N TYR A 259 22.33 8.36 -10.80
CA TYR A 259 22.20 7.06 -10.14
C TYR A 259 21.17 6.18 -10.85
N GLN A 260 20.02 6.75 -11.21
CA GLN A 260 18.94 6.05 -11.92
C GLN A 260 19.35 5.67 -13.35
N ALA A 261 20.05 6.56 -14.05
CA ALA A 261 20.61 6.27 -15.38
C ALA A 261 21.63 5.14 -15.34
N GLN A 262 22.48 5.08 -14.30
CA GLN A 262 23.42 3.98 -14.11
C GLN A 262 22.69 2.66 -13.87
N ARG A 263 21.62 2.65 -13.06
CA ARG A 263 20.78 1.45 -12.86
C ARG A 263 20.07 0.99 -14.13
N LEU A 264 19.65 1.93 -14.98
CA LEU A 264 19.06 1.63 -16.28
C LEU A 264 20.10 0.98 -17.22
N ARG A 265 21.29 1.57 -17.31
CA ARG A 265 22.41 1.04 -18.12
C ARG A 265 22.83 -0.36 -17.68
N ASN A 266 22.81 -0.62 -16.38
CA ASN A 266 23.16 -1.93 -15.82
C ASN A 266 22.06 -3.00 -15.98
N GLY A 267 20.98 -2.70 -16.73
CA GLY A 267 19.91 -3.66 -17.05
C GLY A 267 18.98 -4.04 -15.89
N VAL A 268 19.31 -3.69 -14.65
CA VAL A 268 18.53 -4.01 -13.44
C VAL A 268 17.10 -3.50 -13.54
N GLN A 269 16.93 -2.26 -14.02
CA GLN A 269 15.62 -1.63 -14.18
C GLN A 269 14.82 -2.19 -15.37
N ILE A 270 15.50 -2.54 -16.45
CA ILE A 270 14.86 -3.08 -17.66
C ILE A 270 14.27 -4.47 -17.35
N ALA A 271 15.03 -5.32 -16.65
CA ALA A 271 14.54 -6.61 -16.18
C ALA A 271 13.31 -6.45 -15.27
N GLN A 272 13.28 -5.44 -14.39
CA GLN A 272 12.13 -5.19 -13.52
C GLN A 272 10.89 -4.74 -14.30
N ILE A 273 11.02 -3.81 -15.26
CA ILE A 273 9.89 -3.31 -16.07
C ILE A 273 9.33 -4.39 -17.00
N LEU A 274 10.18 -5.24 -17.58
CA LEU A 274 9.75 -6.25 -18.54
C LEU A 274 9.26 -7.54 -17.86
N VAL A 275 9.95 -7.99 -16.81
CA VAL A 275 9.62 -9.27 -16.16
C VAL A 275 8.47 -9.14 -15.17
N PHE A 276 8.32 -7.99 -14.50
CA PHE A 276 7.21 -7.80 -13.55
C PHE A 276 5.83 -8.00 -14.18
N PRO A 277 5.48 -7.37 -15.33
CA PRO A 277 4.18 -7.60 -15.97
C PRO A 277 3.95 -9.07 -16.33
N LEU A 278 4.98 -9.78 -16.77
CA LEU A 278 4.90 -11.21 -17.10
C LEU A 278 4.54 -12.05 -15.87
N LEU A 279 5.16 -11.76 -14.73
CA LEU A 279 4.87 -12.47 -13.48
C LEU A 279 3.62 -11.99 -12.77
N ALA A 280 3.20 -10.74 -12.98
CA ALA A 280 1.94 -10.24 -12.46
C ALA A 280 0.75 -10.76 -13.28
N ALA A 281 0.95 -11.08 -14.56
CA ALA A 281 -0.11 -11.50 -15.48
C ALA A 281 -1.00 -12.65 -14.95
N PRO A 282 -0.47 -13.74 -14.35
CA PRO A 282 -1.30 -14.80 -13.75
C PRO A 282 -2.34 -14.30 -12.74
N ALA A 283 -2.05 -13.25 -11.97
CA ALA A 283 -3.00 -12.66 -11.03
C ALA A 283 -4.12 -11.87 -11.73
N PHE A 284 -3.86 -11.30 -12.91
CA PHE A 284 -4.82 -10.47 -13.64
C PHE A 284 -5.55 -11.21 -14.77
N ILE A 285 -5.01 -12.32 -15.31
CA ILE A 285 -5.64 -13.10 -16.38
C ILE A 285 -7.06 -13.55 -15.98
N PRO A 286 -7.30 -14.17 -14.81
CA PRO A 286 -8.65 -14.53 -14.39
C PRO A 286 -9.59 -13.32 -14.21
N LEU A 287 -9.02 -12.14 -13.95
CA LEU A 287 -9.75 -10.89 -13.75
C LEU A 287 -9.97 -10.11 -15.07
N ALA A 288 -9.49 -10.61 -16.21
CA ALA A 288 -9.59 -9.94 -17.50
C ALA A 288 -11.03 -9.51 -17.88
N PRO A 289 -12.11 -10.28 -17.59
CA PRO A 289 -13.48 -9.82 -17.84
C PRO A 289 -13.84 -8.56 -17.05
N ARG A 290 -13.36 -8.44 -15.82
CA ARG A 290 -13.62 -7.27 -14.95
C ARG A 290 -12.79 -6.06 -15.37
N MET A 291 -11.53 -6.29 -15.74
CA MET A 291 -10.69 -5.28 -16.35
C MET A 291 -11.33 -4.72 -17.62
N ARG A 292 -11.83 -5.59 -18.50
CA ARG A 292 -12.58 -5.19 -19.69
C ARG A 292 -13.81 -4.36 -19.33
N TRP A 293 -14.59 -4.76 -18.34
CA TRP A 293 -15.77 -4.01 -17.88
C TRP A 293 -15.44 -2.61 -17.31
N LEU A 294 -14.33 -2.47 -16.58
CA LEU A 294 -13.85 -1.16 -16.12
C LEU A 294 -13.47 -0.28 -17.32
N CYS A 295 -12.69 -0.85 -18.25
CA CYS A 295 -12.15 -0.16 -19.41
C CYS A 295 -13.16 0.05 -20.56
N GLN A 296 -14.41 -0.39 -20.43
CA GLN A 296 -15.49 -0.03 -21.37
C GLN A 296 -15.73 1.48 -21.41
N THR A 297 -15.44 2.20 -20.32
CA THR A 297 -15.58 3.64 -20.24
C THR A 297 -14.24 4.30 -20.56
N ARG A 298 -14.15 5.04 -21.68
CA ARG A 298 -12.90 5.72 -22.10
C ARG A 298 -12.30 6.61 -21.00
N ALA A 299 -13.15 7.27 -20.21
CA ALA A 299 -12.71 8.09 -19.07
C ALA A 299 -12.00 7.25 -17.98
N VAL A 300 -12.47 6.04 -17.69
CA VAL A 300 -11.80 5.11 -16.75
C VAL A 300 -10.43 4.71 -17.29
N CYS A 301 -10.31 4.37 -18.58
CA CYS A 301 -9.01 4.07 -19.21
C CYS A 301 -8.04 5.25 -19.08
N LYS A 302 -8.51 6.49 -19.30
CA LYS A 302 -7.69 7.70 -19.15
C LYS A 302 -7.22 7.89 -17.70
N LEU A 303 -8.06 7.63 -16.70
CA LEU A 303 -7.69 7.72 -15.28
C LEU A 303 -6.66 6.65 -14.88
N ILE A 304 -6.84 5.41 -15.35
CA ILE A 304 -5.87 4.32 -15.13
C ILE A 304 -4.55 4.64 -15.84
N GLY A 305 -4.61 5.08 -17.10
CA GLY A 305 -3.44 5.49 -17.89
C GLY A 305 -2.70 6.67 -17.28
N LEU A 306 -3.41 7.68 -16.77
CA LEU A 306 -2.82 8.80 -16.03
C LEU A 306 -2.11 8.30 -14.77
N SER A 307 -2.73 7.41 -13.99
CA SER A 307 -2.09 6.84 -12.80
C SER A 307 -0.84 6.04 -13.16
N ALA A 308 -0.86 5.30 -14.27
CA ALA A 308 0.29 4.55 -14.77
C ALA A 308 1.42 5.50 -15.20
N PHE A 309 1.10 6.55 -15.95
CA PHE A 309 2.05 7.57 -16.37
C PHE A 309 2.73 8.25 -15.17
N LEU A 310 1.94 8.66 -14.17
CA LEU A 310 2.47 9.27 -12.94
C LEU A 310 3.31 8.28 -12.13
N THR A 311 2.91 7.01 -12.07
CA THR A 311 3.69 5.95 -11.40
C THR A 311 5.04 5.76 -12.09
N LEU A 312 5.07 5.70 -13.42
CA LEU A 312 6.32 5.63 -14.20
C LEU A 312 7.20 6.86 -13.95
N GLY A 313 6.62 8.06 -13.88
CA GLY A 313 7.33 9.27 -13.51
C GLY A 313 7.98 9.19 -12.12
N LEU A 314 7.29 8.62 -11.13
CA LEU A 314 7.86 8.37 -9.80
C LEU A 314 9.00 7.35 -9.84
N MET A 315 8.88 6.30 -10.66
CA MET A 315 9.93 5.29 -10.82
C MET A 315 11.23 5.89 -11.40
N VAL A 316 11.16 6.96 -12.19
CA VAL A 316 12.36 7.67 -12.67
C VAL A 316 13.15 8.28 -11.51
N VAL A 317 12.49 8.83 -10.49
CA VAL A 317 13.13 9.59 -9.41
C VAL A 317 13.29 8.83 -8.09
N ALA A 318 12.69 7.65 -7.97
CA ALA A 318 12.74 6.83 -6.77
C ALA A 318 13.35 5.45 -7.04
N VAL A 319 13.85 4.83 -5.98
CA VAL A 319 14.48 3.50 -6.03
C VAL A 319 13.55 2.36 -5.62
N ASP A 320 12.43 2.68 -4.97
CA ASP A 320 11.49 1.73 -4.34
C ASP A 320 10.45 1.19 -5.33
N TRP A 321 10.89 0.68 -6.48
CA TRP A 321 10.00 0.34 -7.60
C TRP A 321 8.95 -0.69 -7.24
N GLY A 322 9.32 -1.66 -6.39
CA GLY A 322 8.38 -2.69 -5.98
C GLY A 322 7.21 -2.19 -5.15
N ARG A 323 7.43 -1.18 -4.32
CA ARG A 323 6.34 -0.52 -3.58
C ARG A 323 5.37 0.18 -4.51
N MET A 324 5.89 0.82 -5.58
CA MET A 324 5.07 1.53 -6.57
C MET A 324 4.21 0.57 -7.38
N LEU A 325 4.81 -0.53 -7.84
CA LEU A 325 4.12 -1.58 -8.59
C LEU A 325 3.10 -2.33 -7.72
N TYR A 326 3.41 -2.59 -6.45
CA TYR A 326 2.46 -3.09 -5.46
C TYR A 326 1.26 -2.16 -5.33
N THR A 327 1.49 -0.87 -5.10
CA THR A 327 0.43 0.12 -4.88
C THR A 327 -0.48 0.23 -6.10
N PHE A 328 0.11 0.35 -7.29
CA PHE A 328 -0.63 0.39 -8.55
C PHE A 328 -1.43 -0.90 -8.80
N SER A 329 -0.81 -2.07 -8.64
CA SER A 329 -1.46 -3.36 -8.88
C SER A 329 -2.57 -3.64 -7.88
N MET A 330 -2.36 -3.34 -6.60
CA MET A 330 -3.38 -3.50 -5.57
C MET A 330 -4.55 -2.55 -5.79
N ALA A 331 -4.30 -1.30 -6.20
CA ALA A 331 -5.36 -0.38 -6.56
C ALA A 331 -6.21 -0.89 -7.74
N LEU A 332 -5.58 -1.47 -8.78
CA LEU A 332 -6.30 -2.12 -9.88
C LEU A 332 -7.14 -3.31 -9.40
N VAL A 333 -6.58 -4.17 -8.54
CA VAL A 333 -7.33 -5.29 -7.94
C VAL A 333 -8.54 -4.79 -7.18
N LEU A 334 -8.39 -3.76 -6.33
CA LEU A 334 -9.52 -3.16 -5.60
C LEU A 334 -10.61 -2.66 -6.55
N LEU A 335 -10.24 -2.02 -7.66
CA LEU A 335 -11.21 -1.57 -8.66
C LEU A 335 -11.92 -2.74 -9.36
N THR A 336 -11.28 -3.89 -9.56
CA THR A 336 -11.98 -5.09 -10.11
C THR A 336 -13.09 -5.56 -9.20
N LEU A 337 -12.98 -5.31 -7.90
CA LEU A 337 -13.97 -5.78 -6.94
C LEU A 337 -15.28 -5.00 -7.06
N LEU A 338 -15.28 -3.82 -7.71
CA LEU A 338 -16.45 -2.97 -7.96
C LEU A 338 -17.59 -3.69 -8.69
N ASP A 339 -17.26 -4.60 -9.61
CA ASP A 339 -18.22 -5.46 -10.29
C ASP A 339 -18.46 -6.73 -9.48
N VAL A 340 -19.72 -7.10 -9.21
CA VAL A 340 -20.05 -8.33 -8.47
C VAL A 340 -20.56 -9.45 -9.38
N ARG A 341 -20.58 -9.23 -10.70
CA ARG A 341 -20.99 -10.26 -11.65
C ARG A 341 -20.04 -11.47 -11.61
N PRO A 342 -20.55 -12.69 -11.85
CA PRO A 342 -19.71 -13.89 -11.91
C PRO A 342 -18.67 -13.78 -13.02
N ILE A 343 -17.43 -14.16 -12.69
CA ILE A 343 -16.40 -14.38 -13.71
C ILE A 343 -16.60 -15.82 -14.22
N PRO A 344 -16.78 -16.02 -15.55
CA PRO A 344 -16.96 -17.36 -16.11
C PRO A 344 -15.62 -18.11 -16.09
N LEU A 345 -15.36 -18.83 -15.00
CA LEU A 345 -14.22 -19.73 -14.85
C LEU A 345 -14.76 -21.15 -14.74
N ARG A 346 -14.63 -21.95 -15.81
CA ARG A 346 -15.16 -23.32 -15.89
C ARG A 346 -14.00 -24.32 -15.92
N PHE A 347 -14.13 -25.39 -15.14
CA PHE A 347 -13.17 -26.49 -15.09
C PHE A 347 -13.83 -27.77 -15.59
N ARG A 348 -13.09 -28.59 -16.34
CA ARG A 348 -13.60 -29.87 -16.87
C ARG A 348 -13.88 -30.89 -15.77
N SER A 349 -13.13 -30.85 -14.67
CA SER A 349 -13.29 -31.77 -13.53
C SER A 349 -12.79 -31.14 -12.22
N HIS A 350 -13.06 -31.80 -11.10
CA HIS A 350 -12.51 -31.44 -9.79
C HIS A 350 -10.97 -31.47 -9.78
N GLY A 351 -10.34 -32.39 -10.52
CA GLY A 351 -8.88 -32.46 -10.66
C GLY A 351 -8.29 -31.19 -11.30
N TRP A 352 -8.90 -30.67 -12.36
CA TRP A 352 -8.46 -29.40 -12.99
C TRP A 352 -8.59 -28.20 -12.05
N ARG A 353 -9.64 -28.18 -11.21
CA ARG A 353 -9.81 -27.14 -10.18
C ARG A 353 -8.73 -27.25 -9.10
N ALA A 354 -8.41 -28.45 -8.64
CA ALA A 354 -7.34 -28.68 -7.69
C ALA A 354 -5.97 -28.28 -8.27
N LEU A 355 -5.70 -28.63 -9.53
CA LEU A 355 -4.49 -28.22 -10.23
C LEU A 355 -4.36 -26.70 -10.30
N TYR A 356 -5.43 -25.99 -10.68
CA TYR A 356 -5.44 -24.52 -10.71
C TYR A 356 -5.11 -23.89 -9.34
N LEU A 357 -5.71 -24.40 -8.26
CA LEU A 357 -5.42 -23.94 -6.91
C LEU A 357 -3.98 -24.28 -6.49
N GLY A 358 -3.51 -25.48 -6.82
CA GLY A 358 -2.13 -25.89 -6.60
C GLY A 358 -1.13 -24.99 -7.32
N THR A 359 -1.40 -24.66 -8.59
CA THR A 359 -0.59 -23.70 -9.37
C THR A 359 -0.62 -22.31 -8.75
N ALA A 360 -1.77 -21.84 -8.26
CA ALA A 360 -1.85 -20.54 -7.58
C ALA A 360 -1.00 -20.52 -6.30
N VAL A 361 -0.97 -21.61 -5.53
CA VAL A 361 -0.11 -21.73 -4.35
C VAL A 361 1.36 -21.78 -4.75
N LEU A 362 1.73 -22.63 -5.71
CA LEU A 362 3.11 -22.71 -6.21
C LEU A 362 3.58 -21.36 -6.76
N TYR A 363 2.72 -20.64 -7.47
CA TYR A 363 2.98 -19.29 -7.96
C TYR A 363 3.27 -18.30 -6.82
N GLY A 364 2.55 -18.38 -5.71
CA GLY A 364 2.81 -17.54 -4.55
C GLY A 364 4.13 -17.86 -3.85
N LEU A 365 4.54 -19.13 -3.91
CA LEU A 365 5.74 -19.64 -3.25
C LEU A 365 7.00 -19.55 -4.11
N SER A 366 6.87 -19.44 -5.44
CA SER A 366 8.00 -19.60 -6.37
C SER A 366 8.87 -18.35 -6.54
N TRP A 367 8.39 -17.19 -6.09
CA TRP A 367 9.13 -15.94 -6.25
C TRP A 367 8.80 -14.93 -5.14
N LYS A 368 9.73 -14.01 -4.93
CA LYS A 368 9.56 -12.86 -4.06
C LYS A 368 9.89 -11.59 -4.84
N TRP A 369 9.19 -10.51 -4.51
CA TRP A 369 9.44 -9.19 -5.04
C TRP A 369 10.01 -8.29 -3.94
N HIS A 370 11.18 -7.69 -4.17
CA HIS A 370 11.83 -6.75 -3.25
C HIS A 370 11.60 -5.30 -3.69
N HIS A 371 11.43 -4.37 -2.74
CA HIS A 371 11.19 -2.96 -3.05
C HIS A 371 12.41 -2.17 -3.56
N MET A 372 13.64 -2.38 -3.04
CA MET A 372 14.82 -1.53 -3.36
C MET A 372 15.89 -2.14 -4.30
N PHE A 373 16.24 -3.42 -4.17
CA PHE A 373 17.39 -4.03 -4.88
C PHE A 373 17.07 -5.41 -5.46
N GLY A 374 17.53 -5.64 -6.70
CA GLY A 374 17.82 -6.98 -7.22
C GLY A 374 16.63 -7.76 -7.79
N ALA A 375 16.94 -8.51 -8.83
CA ALA A 375 16.05 -9.45 -9.48
C ALA A 375 15.62 -10.59 -8.51
N PHE A 376 14.50 -11.22 -8.87
CA PHE A 376 13.99 -12.51 -8.37
C PHE A 376 15.00 -13.34 -7.57
N SER A 377 14.68 -13.60 -6.32
CA SER A 377 15.28 -14.70 -5.56
C SER A 377 14.39 -15.94 -5.70
N CYS A 378 14.85 -16.94 -6.45
CA CYS A 378 14.25 -18.28 -6.46
C CYS A 378 14.51 -18.98 -5.11
N THR A 379 13.49 -19.65 -4.58
CA THR A 379 13.34 -20.12 -3.20
C THR A 379 13.93 -21.52 -2.93
N PRO A 380 15.20 -21.61 -2.51
CA PRO A 380 15.49 -22.45 -1.34
C PRO A 380 15.99 -21.66 -0.12
N ALA A 381 16.77 -20.58 -0.33
CA ALA A 381 17.38 -19.81 0.76
C ALA A 381 16.36 -19.02 1.62
N CYS A 382 15.22 -18.65 1.03
CA CYS A 382 14.21 -17.82 1.67
C CYS A 382 13.47 -18.54 2.83
N TRP A 383 13.27 -19.86 2.73
CA TRP A 383 12.72 -20.65 3.84
C TRP A 383 13.73 -20.82 4.97
N GLN A 384 15.02 -20.96 4.67
CA GLN A 384 16.05 -21.01 5.70
C GLN A 384 16.16 -19.68 6.44
N GLU A 385 16.11 -18.53 5.77
CA GLU A 385 16.10 -17.23 6.46
C GLU A 385 14.85 -17.04 7.31
N ILE A 386 13.66 -17.36 6.79
CA ILE A 386 12.40 -17.23 7.54
C ILE A 386 12.38 -18.21 8.73
N ILE A 387 12.75 -19.47 8.53
CA ILE A 387 12.80 -20.49 9.59
C ILE A 387 13.89 -20.16 10.61
N GLN A 388 15.10 -19.79 10.19
CA GLN A 388 16.15 -19.36 11.12
C GLN A 388 15.79 -18.07 11.86
N TYR A 389 15.08 -17.15 11.21
CA TYR A 389 14.58 -15.93 11.85
C TYR A 389 13.52 -16.25 12.91
N TYR A 390 12.56 -17.13 12.61
CA TYR A 390 11.55 -17.55 13.59
C TYR A 390 12.14 -18.43 14.70
N LEU A 391 13.12 -19.29 14.40
CA LEU A 391 13.84 -20.07 15.41
C LEU A 391 14.65 -19.15 16.35
N ARG A 392 15.32 -18.10 15.83
CA ARG A 392 16.00 -17.10 16.66
C ARG A 392 15.02 -16.27 17.49
N ALA A 393 13.87 -15.90 16.93
CA ALA A 393 12.83 -15.17 17.66
C ALA A 393 12.24 -16.02 18.80
N CYS A 394 11.96 -17.30 18.57
CA CYS A 394 11.51 -18.23 19.61
C CYS A 394 12.60 -18.49 20.67
N HIS A 395 13.86 -18.63 20.26
CA HIS A 395 14.99 -18.80 21.18
C HIS A 395 15.17 -17.58 22.11
N ASN A 396 15.06 -16.36 21.58
CA ASN A 396 15.16 -15.13 22.37
C ASN A 396 13.95 -14.89 23.29
N LEU A 397 12.78 -15.47 22.96
CA LEU A 397 11.60 -15.47 23.82
C LEU A 397 11.74 -16.48 24.97
N LEU A 398 12.35 -17.64 24.71
CA LEU A 398 12.58 -18.69 25.73
C LEU A 398 13.71 -18.36 26.71
N LEU A 399 14.66 -17.49 26.33
CA LEU A 399 15.73 -17.01 27.23
C LEU A 399 15.31 -15.83 28.12
N LYS A 400 14.07 -15.33 27.98
CA LYS A 400 13.50 -14.23 28.78
C LYS A 400 12.43 -14.69 29.79
N PHE A 401 12.23 -15.98 29.91
CA PHE A 401 11.55 -16.68 31.00
C PHE A 401 12.55 -17.62 31.65
#